data_AF-X0GV77-F1
#
_entry.id   AF-X0GV77-F1
#
_cell.length_a   1.000
_cell.length_b   1.000
_cell.length_c   1.000
_cell.angle_alpha   90.00
_cell.angle_beta   90.00
_cell.angle_gamma   90.00
#
_symmetry.space_group_name_H-M   'P 1'
#
loop_
_entity.id
_entity.type
_entity.pdbx_description
1 polymer ?
#
loop_
_entity_poly.entity_id
_entity_poly.type
_entity_poly.pdbx_seq_one_letter_code
_entity_poly.pdbx_strand_id
1 'polypeptide(L)'
;MKFLILTLAAAVPALAATFPASVDTAEVKRANCKLTLQWISNWSEAALRRYRVQLITSPRNDAHLDQYCDLFKQSASGVQNVQCFWTDGMFVIDDSQGEGSPGHTLYLKDFNNAAHYFELITGCDTVRNL
;
A
#
# COMPACT_ATOMS: atom_id res chain seq x y z
N MET A 1 65.04 10.15 15.39
CA MET A 1 63.58 9.98 15.20
C MET A 1 62.99 9.53 16.53
N LYS A 2 61.80 10.04 16.83
CA LYS A 2 61.17 10.13 18.15
C LYS A 2 60.24 8.94 18.34
N PHE A 3 60.40 8.16 19.40
CA PHE A 3 59.42 7.15 19.80
C PHE A 3 59.11 7.36 21.28
N LEU A 4 57.96 8.00 21.54
CA LEU A 4 57.41 8.20 22.86
C LEU A 4 56.26 7.20 23.02
N ILE A 5 56.40 6.27 23.96
CA ILE A 5 55.34 5.35 24.37
C ILE A 5 54.53 6.08 25.45
N LEU A 6 53.23 6.27 25.22
CA LEU A 6 52.30 6.70 26.26
C LEU A 6 51.15 5.70 26.34
N THR A 7 51.14 4.97 27.44
CA THR A 7 50.09 4.07 27.91
C THR A 7 48.79 4.85 28.12
N LEU A 8 47.72 4.42 27.44
CA LEU A 8 46.38 4.98 27.61
C LEU A 8 45.70 4.30 28.81
N ALA A 9 45.48 5.03 29.89
CA ALA A 9 44.62 4.59 30.99
C ALA A 9 43.16 4.67 30.53
N ALA A 10 42.48 3.53 30.49
CA ALA A 10 41.05 3.46 30.17
C ALA A 10 40.23 3.93 31.37
N ALA A 11 39.66 5.13 31.29
CA ALA A 11 38.56 5.53 32.15
C ALA A 11 37.27 4.88 31.63
N VAL A 12 36.67 3.99 32.43
CA VAL A 12 35.37 3.39 32.14
C VAL A 12 34.29 4.41 32.49
N PRO A 13 33.48 4.90 31.54
CA PRO A 13 32.26 5.62 31.89
C PRO A 13 31.26 4.59 32.40
N ALA A 14 30.85 4.72 33.66
CA ALA A 14 29.68 4.04 34.18
C ALA A 14 28.45 4.53 33.40
N LEU A 15 27.95 3.69 32.50
CA LEU A 15 26.69 3.91 31.80
C LEU A 15 25.55 3.88 32.81
N ALA A 16 25.07 5.06 33.21
CA ALA A 16 23.78 5.19 33.85
C ALA A 16 22.71 4.76 32.83
N ALA A 17 22.16 3.55 33.00
CA ALA A 17 21.03 3.08 32.22
C ALA A 17 19.79 3.91 32.59
N THR A 18 19.53 4.96 31.83
CA THR A 18 18.20 5.57 31.79
C THR A 18 17.29 4.58 31.08
N PHE A 19 16.42 3.90 31.82
CA PHE A 19 15.30 3.16 31.23
C PHE A 19 14.54 4.13 30.30
N PRO A 20 14.36 3.82 29.01
CA PRO A 20 13.49 4.63 28.19
C PRO A 20 12.10 4.58 28.83
N ALA A 21 11.54 5.76 29.05
CA ALA A 21 10.17 5.93 29.48
C ALA A 21 9.28 5.02 28.63
N SER A 22 8.30 4.39 29.29
CA SER A 22 7.24 3.60 28.68
C SER A 22 6.88 4.20 27.32
N VAL A 23 7.06 3.43 26.25
CA VAL A 23 6.52 3.76 24.94
C VAL A 23 5.04 3.94 25.16
N ASP A 24 4.62 5.21 25.20
CA ASP A 24 3.24 5.58 25.14
C ASP A 24 2.76 4.94 23.85
N THR A 25 1.97 3.87 23.96
CA THR A 25 1.17 3.37 22.85
C THR A 25 0.15 4.46 22.58
N ALA A 26 0.62 5.56 22.00
CA ALA A 26 -0.22 6.58 21.42
C ALA A 26 -1.08 5.79 20.44
N GLU A 27 -2.33 5.61 20.85
CA GLU A 27 -3.43 5.19 20.01
C GLU A 27 -3.21 5.89 18.68
N VAL A 28 -2.81 5.13 17.66
CA VAL A 28 -2.55 5.66 16.33
C VAL A 28 -3.89 6.24 15.93
N LYS A 29 -4.04 7.56 16.06
CA LYS A 29 -5.19 8.30 15.54
C LYS A 29 -5.17 8.03 14.04
N ARG A 30 -5.87 6.99 13.62
CA ARG A 30 -6.09 6.68 12.21
C ARG A 30 -6.61 7.97 11.61
N ALA A 31 -5.90 8.49 10.63
CA ALA A 31 -6.34 9.68 9.95
C ALA A 31 -7.76 9.42 9.43
N ASN A 32 -8.64 10.43 9.47
CA ASN A 32 -10.00 10.37 8.91
C ASN A 32 -9.97 10.30 7.36
N CYS A 33 -9.08 9.49 6.80
CA CYS A 33 -8.93 9.25 5.38
C CYS A 33 -9.58 7.92 5.02
N LYS A 34 -10.26 7.93 3.89
CA LYS A 34 -10.98 6.79 3.34
C LYS A 34 -10.62 6.61 1.88
N LEU A 35 -10.44 5.36 1.46
CA LEU A 35 -10.35 4.97 0.06
C LEU A 35 -11.53 4.05 -0.29
N THR A 36 -12.37 4.47 -1.23
CA THR A 36 -13.46 3.65 -1.75
C THR A 36 -13.02 3.02 -3.08
N LEU A 37 -13.18 1.71 -3.17
CA LEU A 37 -13.02 0.93 -4.39
C LEU A 37 -14.43 0.70 -4.93
N GLN A 38 -14.72 1.25 -6.10
CA GLN A 38 -16.04 1.18 -6.73
C GLN A 38 -15.93 0.42 -8.05
N TRP A 39 -16.53 -0.76 -8.12
CA TRP A 39 -16.68 -1.47 -9.38
C TRP A 39 -17.47 -0.62 -10.38
N ILE A 40 -16.98 -0.58 -11.62
CA ILE A 40 -17.61 0.16 -12.72
C ILE A 40 -18.14 -0.79 -13.79
N SER A 41 -17.26 -1.63 -14.34
CA SER A 41 -17.62 -2.53 -15.44
C SER A 41 -16.58 -3.64 -15.61
N ASN A 42 -16.91 -4.61 -16.47
CA ASN A 42 -15.93 -5.53 -17.03
C ASN A 42 -16.25 -5.83 -18.51
N TRP A 43 -15.24 -6.24 -19.27
CA TRP A 43 -15.39 -6.63 -20.68
C TRP A 43 -14.38 -7.70 -21.06
N SER A 44 -14.63 -8.41 -22.16
CA SER A 44 -13.66 -9.35 -22.72
C SER A 44 -12.63 -8.59 -23.56
N GLU A 45 -11.35 -8.89 -23.35
CA GLU A 45 -10.23 -8.32 -24.10
C GLU A 45 -9.11 -9.37 -24.20
N ALA A 46 -8.61 -9.65 -25.40
CA ALA A 46 -7.52 -10.59 -25.63
C ALA A 46 -7.71 -11.97 -24.93
N ALA A 47 -8.93 -12.53 -24.97
CA ALA A 47 -9.33 -13.78 -24.31
C ALA A 47 -9.24 -13.78 -22.76
N LEU A 48 -9.13 -12.60 -22.16
CA LEU A 48 -9.19 -12.36 -20.73
C LEU A 48 -10.41 -11.51 -20.38
N ARG A 49 -10.78 -11.53 -19.10
CA ARG A 49 -11.78 -10.62 -18.53
C ARG A 49 -11.06 -9.41 -17.95
N ARG A 50 -11.34 -8.22 -18.47
CA ARG A 50 -10.81 -6.95 -17.98
C ARG A 50 -11.81 -6.32 -17.01
N TYR A 51 -11.36 -6.00 -15.80
CA TYR A 51 -12.16 -5.38 -14.74
C TYR A 51 -11.74 -3.93 -14.57
N ARG A 52 -12.71 -3.02 -14.45
CA ARG A 52 -12.47 -1.60 -14.13
C ARG A 52 -13.03 -1.26 -12.76
N VAL A 53 -12.15 -0.74 -11.90
CA VAL A 53 -12.49 -0.27 -10.55
C VAL A 53 -12.06 1.19 -10.42
N GLN A 54 -12.97 2.05 -10.00
CA GLN A 54 -12.65 3.42 -9.64
C GLN A 54 -12.11 3.48 -8.21
N LEU A 55 -11.10 4.32 -8.01
CA LEU A 55 -10.58 4.68 -6.69
C LEU A 55 -11.06 6.09 -6.31
N ILE A 56 -11.62 6.22 -5.11
CA ILE A 56 -12.14 7.50 -4.60
C ILE A 56 -11.59 7.75 -3.21
N THR A 57 -10.83 8.83 -3.03
CA THR A 57 -10.31 9.23 -1.72
C THR A 57 -11.17 10.31 -1.08
N SER A 58 -11.38 10.21 0.23
CA SER A 58 -12.05 11.22 1.05
C SER A 58 -11.23 11.50 2.32
N PRO A 59 -10.71 12.72 2.53
CA PRO A 59 -10.65 13.82 1.54
C PRO A 59 -9.87 13.41 0.29
N ARG A 60 -10.05 14.14 -0.82
CA ARG A 60 -9.31 13.87 -2.06
C ARG A 60 -7.81 13.93 -1.78
N ASN A 61 -7.12 12.86 -2.13
CA ASN A 61 -5.68 12.71 -2.00
C ASN A 61 -5.18 11.84 -3.16
N ASP A 62 -4.53 12.47 -4.13
CA ASP A 62 -4.08 11.79 -5.35
C ASP A 62 -2.84 10.91 -5.07
N ALA A 63 -2.02 11.25 -4.07
CA ALA A 63 -0.90 10.39 -3.64
C ALA A 63 -1.38 9.04 -3.09
N HIS A 64 -2.54 8.99 -2.44
CA HIS A 64 -3.14 7.74 -2.00
C HIS A 64 -3.69 6.91 -3.17
N LEU A 65 -4.12 7.55 -4.26
CA LEU A 65 -4.53 6.85 -5.49
C LEU A 65 -3.32 6.16 -6.14
N ASP A 66 -2.22 6.90 -6.27
CA ASP A 66 -0.96 6.37 -6.80
C ASP A 66 -0.40 5.25 -5.90
N GLN A 67 -0.40 5.46 -4.58
CA GLN A 67 0.08 4.46 -3.62
C GLN A 67 -0.73 3.15 -3.69
N TYR A 68 -2.05 3.23 -3.80
CA TYR A 68 -2.86 2.02 -3.97
C TYR A 68 -2.54 1.32 -5.29
N CYS A 69 -2.41 2.07 -6.39
CA CYS A 69 -2.02 1.51 -7.68
C CYS A 69 -0.67 0.79 -7.62
N ASP A 70 0.33 1.37 -6.94
CA ASP A 70 1.65 0.78 -6.81
C ASP A 70 1.62 -0.50 -5.97
N LEU A 71 0.80 -0.54 -4.90
CA LEU A 71 0.59 -1.76 -4.12
C LEU A 71 -0.07 -2.84 -4.96
N PHE A 72 -1.08 -2.49 -5.75
CA PHE A 72 -1.76 -3.43 -6.64
C PHE A 72 -0.80 -4.03 -7.67
N LYS A 73 0.01 -3.19 -8.33
CA LYS A 73 1.01 -3.63 -9.31
C LYS A 73 2.09 -4.53 -8.71
N GLN A 74 2.49 -4.32 -7.46
CA GLN A 74 3.47 -5.19 -6.79
C GLN A 74 2.94 -6.60 -6.54
N SER A 75 1.63 -6.74 -6.29
CA SER A 75 0.98 -8.05 -6.15
C SER A 75 0.56 -8.67 -7.47
N ALA A 76 0.54 -7.88 -8.55
CA ALA A 76 0.05 -8.34 -9.83
C ALA A 76 1.08 -9.25 -10.53
N SER A 77 0.58 -10.35 -11.10
CA SER A 77 1.38 -11.19 -12.00
C SER A 77 1.58 -10.49 -13.35
N GLY A 78 2.69 -10.79 -14.04
CA GLY A 78 3.00 -10.15 -15.33
C GLY A 78 1.96 -10.34 -16.44
N VAL A 79 0.99 -11.26 -16.26
CA VAL A 79 -0.12 -11.48 -17.19
C VAL A 79 -1.31 -10.54 -16.94
N GLN A 80 -1.39 -9.86 -15.80
CA GLN A 80 -2.58 -9.13 -15.36
C GLN A 80 -2.77 -7.73 -15.99
N ASN A 81 -1.90 -7.31 -16.92
CA ASN A 81 -1.98 -6.02 -17.65
C ASN A 81 -2.65 -4.87 -16.87
N VAL A 82 -2.07 -4.54 -15.72
CA VAL A 82 -2.59 -3.54 -14.79
C VAL A 82 -2.30 -2.14 -15.32
N GLN A 83 -3.35 -1.33 -15.43
CA GLN A 83 -3.25 0.07 -15.84
C GLN A 83 -3.99 0.97 -14.85
N CYS A 84 -3.33 2.02 -14.39
CA CYS A 84 -3.94 3.04 -13.53
C CYS A 84 -3.87 4.38 -14.23
N PHE A 85 -5.00 5.06 -14.38
CA PHE A 85 -5.08 6.31 -15.12
C PHE A 85 -6.35 7.09 -14.79
N TRP A 86 -6.36 8.36 -15.19
CA TRP A 86 -7.54 9.21 -15.15
C TRP A 86 -8.35 9.08 -16.45
N THR A 87 -9.67 8.90 -16.33
CA THR A 87 -10.63 8.96 -17.44
C THR A 87 -11.92 9.58 -16.95
N ASP A 88 -12.51 10.50 -17.71
CA ASP A 88 -13.83 11.09 -17.42
C ASP A 88 -13.97 11.63 -15.97
N GLY A 89 -12.87 12.17 -15.41
CA GLY A 89 -12.84 12.68 -14.03
C GLY A 89 -12.73 11.61 -12.93
N MET A 90 -12.51 10.35 -13.29
CA MET A 90 -12.33 9.22 -12.39
C MET A 90 -10.89 8.70 -12.48
N PHE A 91 -10.27 8.42 -11.34
CA PHE A 91 -9.06 7.59 -11.33
C PHE A 91 -9.47 6.14 -11.27
N VAL A 92 -9.04 5.34 -12.25
CA VAL A 92 -9.44 3.94 -12.38
C VAL A 92 -8.22 3.03 -12.43
N ILE A 93 -8.41 1.80 -11.97
CA ILE A 93 -7.53 0.67 -12.23
C ILE A 93 -8.27 -0.29 -13.16
N ASP A 94 -7.62 -0.60 -14.27
CA ASP A 94 -7.99 -1.70 -15.15
C ASP A 94 -7.05 -2.88 -14.91
N ASP A 95 -7.63 -4.06 -14.70
CA ASP A 95 -6.92 -5.31 -14.39
C ASP A 95 -7.45 -6.46 -15.25
N SER A 96 -6.55 -7.27 -15.83
CA SER A 96 -6.89 -8.38 -16.71
C SER A 96 -6.75 -9.71 -15.99
N GLN A 97 -7.82 -10.51 -15.95
CA GLN A 97 -7.84 -11.80 -15.28
C GLN A 97 -8.35 -12.89 -16.22
N GLY A 98 -8.20 -14.15 -15.81
CA GLY A 98 -8.81 -15.27 -16.54
C GLY A 98 -10.32 -15.07 -16.75
N GLU A 99 -10.88 -15.62 -17.82
CA GLU A 99 -12.33 -15.59 -18.02
C GLU A 99 -13.06 -16.49 -17.01
N GLY A 100 -14.31 -16.12 -16.70
CA GLY A 100 -15.19 -16.89 -15.83
C GLY A 100 -14.87 -16.81 -14.33
N SER A 101 -15.42 -17.78 -13.57
CA SER A 101 -15.35 -17.78 -12.10
C SER A 101 -13.92 -17.75 -11.53
N PRO A 102 -12.92 -18.49 -12.07
CA PRO A 102 -11.58 -18.45 -11.51
C PRO A 102 -10.93 -17.07 -11.57
N GLY A 103 -11.06 -16.35 -12.68
CA GLY A 103 -10.49 -15.01 -12.77
C GLY A 103 -11.29 -13.97 -11.99
N HIS A 104 -12.60 -14.13 -11.85
CA HIS A 104 -13.38 -13.29 -10.94
C HIS A 104 -12.92 -13.43 -9.48
N THR A 105 -12.60 -14.65 -9.04
CA THR A 105 -12.03 -14.90 -7.71
C THR A 105 -10.67 -14.22 -7.54
N LEU A 106 -9.82 -14.25 -8.56
CA LEU A 106 -8.51 -13.57 -8.53
C LEU A 106 -8.67 -12.04 -8.49
N TYR A 107 -9.54 -11.48 -9.32
CA TYR A 107 -9.93 -10.06 -9.28
C TYR A 107 -10.28 -9.62 -7.84
N LEU A 108 -11.24 -10.31 -7.21
CA LEU A 108 -11.67 -9.95 -5.86
C LEU A 108 -10.52 -10.08 -4.86
N LYS A 109 -9.74 -11.17 -4.95
CA LYS A 109 -8.62 -11.42 -4.04
C LYS A 109 -7.56 -10.32 -4.16
N ASP A 110 -7.16 -9.95 -5.37
CA ASP A 110 -6.06 -9.03 -5.60
C ASP A 110 -6.42 -7.61 -5.16
N PHE A 111 -7.64 -7.15 -5.46
CA PHE A 111 -8.13 -5.85 -4.95
C PHE A 111 -8.28 -5.85 -3.42
N ASN A 112 -8.80 -6.92 -2.83
CA ASN A 112 -8.91 -7.00 -1.36
C ASN A 112 -7.55 -7.02 -0.66
N ASN A 113 -6.55 -7.68 -1.25
CA ASN A 113 -5.20 -7.72 -0.70
C ASN A 113 -4.53 -6.35 -0.78
N ALA A 114 -4.60 -5.67 -1.93
CA ALA A 114 -4.07 -4.32 -2.08
C ALA A 114 -4.73 -3.34 -1.09
N ALA A 115 -6.05 -3.44 -0.90
CA ALA A 115 -6.79 -2.67 0.11
C ALA A 115 -6.28 -2.93 1.53
N HIS A 116 -6.04 -4.19 1.89
CA HIS A 116 -5.50 -4.53 3.20
C HIS A 116 -4.11 -3.93 3.42
N TYR A 117 -3.19 -4.02 2.45
CA TYR A 117 -1.87 -3.39 2.57
C TYR A 117 -1.93 -1.86 2.61
N PHE A 118 -2.85 -1.27 1.85
CA PHE A 118 -3.09 0.16 1.88
C PHE A 118 -3.52 0.63 3.29
N GLU A 119 -4.46 -0.08 3.93
CA GLU A 119 -4.89 0.20 5.31
C GLU A 119 -3.71 0.12 6.29
N LEU A 120 -2.86 -0.92 6.16
CA LEU A 120 -1.71 -1.11 7.04
C LEU A 120 -0.66 0.00 6.91
N ILE A 121 -0.41 0.50 5.70
CA ILE A 121 0.66 1.46 5.44
C ILE A 121 0.20 2.91 5.69
N THR A 122 -1.05 3.22 5.36
CA THR A 122 -1.57 4.59 5.44
C THR A 122 -2.36 4.87 6.71
N GLY A 123 -2.89 3.84 7.36
CA GLY A 123 -3.85 3.98 8.44
C GLY A 123 -5.24 4.47 8.01
N CYS A 124 -5.50 4.62 6.71
CA CYS A 124 -6.81 4.96 6.17
C CYS A 124 -7.73 3.74 6.13
N ASP A 125 -9.05 3.97 6.20
CA ASP A 125 -10.04 2.91 6.02
C ASP A 125 -10.32 2.65 4.53
N THR A 126 -10.65 1.41 4.16
CA THR A 126 -11.15 1.10 2.81
C THR A 126 -12.62 0.69 2.81
N VAL A 127 -13.34 1.08 1.75
CA VAL A 127 -14.69 0.57 1.45
C VAL A 127 -14.68 -0.09 0.09
N ARG A 128 -15.22 -1.30 0.00
CA ARG A 128 -15.00 -2.21 -1.13
C ARG A 128 -16.34 -2.60 -1.74
N ASN A 129 -16.72 -1.90 -2.79
CA ASN A 129 -17.94 -2.14 -3.56
C ASN A 129 -17.55 -2.87 -4.86
N LEU A 130 -17.01 -4.08 -4.74
CA LEU A 130 -16.34 -4.84 -5.80
C LEU A 130 -17.19 -5.97 -6.39
#